data_AF-A0A8T4YHW4-F1
#
_entry.id   AF-A0A8T4YHW4-F1
#
_cell.length_a   1.000
_cell.length_b   1.000
_cell.length_c   1.000
_cell.angle_alpha   90.00
_cell.angle_beta   90.00
_cell.angle_gamma   90.00
#
_symmetry.space_group_name_H-M   'P 1'
#
loop_
_entity.id
_entity.type
_entity.pdbx_description
1 polymer ?
#
loop_
_entity_poly.entity_id
_entity_poly.type
_entity_poly.pdbx_seq_one_letter_code
_entity_poly.pdbx_strand_id
1 'polypeptide(L)'
;IIYNFVTILGSALMLRYHTLRTIKPPSRDPKARYYSLIAIASFLIFLAIGYGMGLSGTQYVTMYMQTVIPATATLWGLNLIFSTMGVYRAMRITRLEGLALLIGGLSYFLKEMPIVCAIFPPMTGVGDWFLKYVMTPAARVAVLTAAMISIVVCIRTIIQKEKTAIT
;
A
#
# COMPACT_ATOMS: atom_id res chain seq x y z
N ILE A 1 14.90 6.67 -7.76
CA ILE A 1 15.67 5.76 -6.88
C ILE A 1 14.75 4.95 -5.97
N ILE A 2 13.91 5.61 -5.14
CA ILE A 2 12.98 4.91 -4.21
C ILE A 2 12.01 3.98 -4.95
N TYR A 3 11.43 4.42 -6.07
CA TYR A 3 10.53 3.59 -6.88
C TYR A 3 11.18 2.27 -7.34
N ASN A 4 12.36 2.34 -7.96
CA ASN A 4 13.09 1.16 -8.43
C ASN A 4 13.41 0.19 -7.29
N PHE A 5 13.81 0.72 -6.13
CA PHE A 5 14.09 -0.11 -4.95
C PHE A 5 12.83 -0.83 -4.45
N VAL A 6 11.71 -0.12 -4.35
CA VAL A 6 10.42 -0.71 -3.93
C VAL A 6 9.95 -1.78 -4.92
N THR A 7 10.11 -1.56 -6.23
CA THR A 7 9.72 -2.54 -7.26
C THR A 7 10.57 -3.81 -7.18
N ILE A 8 11.88 -3.68 -6.95
CA ILE A 8 12.79 -4.83 -6.81
C ILE A 8 12.50 -5.59 -5.50
N LEU A 9 12.34 -4.87 -4.39
CA LEU A 9 12.03 -5.48 -3.11
C LEU A 9 10.67 -6.19 -3.13
N GLY A 10 9.66 -5.55 -3.71
CA GLY A 10 8.31 -6.10 -3.85
C GLY A 10 8.28 -7.37 -4.68
N SER A 11 8.98 -7.39 -5.83
CA SER A 11 9.10 -8.60 -6.66
C SER A 11 9.86 -9.72 -5.95
N ALA A 12 10.98 -9.41 -5.27
CA ALA A 12 11.75 -10.38 -4.51
C ALA A 12 10.96 -10.99 -3.33
N LEU A 13 10.20 -10.18 -2.59
CA LEU A 13 9.36 -10.65 -1.48
C LEU A 13 8.18 -11.48 -1.98
N MET A 14 7.56 -11.09 -3.10
CA MET A 14 6.48 -11.85 -3.73
C MET A 14 6.97 -13.25 -4.13
N LEU A 15 8.12 -13.33 -4.80
CA LEU A 15 8.76 -14.60 -5.12
C LEU A 15 9.11 -15.41 -3.86
N ARG A 16 9.75 -14.78 -2.86
CA ARG A 16 10.13 -15.46 -1.61
C ARG A 16 8.92 -16.01 -0.85
N TYR A 17 7.83 -15.25 -0.74
CA TYR A 17 6.64 -15.69 -0.02
C TYR A 17 5.96 -16.89 -0.71
N HIS A 18 5.76 -16.79 -2.02
CA HIS A 18 5.11 -17.87 -2.77
C HIS A 18 6.01 -19.11 -2.89
N THR A 19 7.33 -18.96 -3.04
CA THR A 19 8.28 -20.08 -3.06
C THR A 19 8.32 -20.80 -1.70
N LEU A 20 8.46 -20.06 -0.59
CA LEU A 20 8.47 -20.65 0.76
C LEU A 20 7.13 -21.34 1.10
N ARG A 21 6.00 -20.82 0.62
CA ARG A 21 4.68 -21.46 0.77
C ARG A 21 4.52 -22.74 -0.06
N THR A 22 5.29 -22.88 -1.14
CA THR A 22 5.28 -24.08 -2.00
C THR A 22 6.19 -25.18 -1.44
N ILE A 23 7.20 -24.81 -0.65
CA ILE A 23 8.24 -25.70 -0.08
C ILE A 23 7.88 -26.20 1.33
N LYS A 24 7.19 -25.40 2.17
CA LYS A 24 6.80 -25.82 3.53
C LYS A 24 5.66 -26.88 3.52
N PRO A 25 5.66 -27.84 4.48
CA PRO A 25 4.63 -28.87 4.58
C PRO A 25 3.22 -28.27 4.77
N PRO A 26 2.17 -28.98 4.36
CA PRO A 26 0.93 -28.37 3.89
C PRO A 26 0.21 -27.60 5.00
N SER A 27 0.02 -26.29 4.81
CA SER A 27 -1.13 -25.62 5.42
C SER A 27 -2.39 -26.35 4.96
N ARG A 28 -3.36 -26.54 5.87
CA ARG A 28 -4.61 -27.32 5.76
C ARG A 28 -5.40 -27.26 4.43
N ASP A 29 -5.15 -26.27 3.57
CA ASP A 29 -5.86 -26.06 2.31
C ASP A 29 -5.01 -26.41 1.06
N PRO A 30 -5.26 -27.54 0.37
CA PRO A 30 -4.54 -27.91 -0.85
C PRO A 30 -4.75 -26.90 -2.00
N LYS A 31 -5.86 -26.16 -2.00
CA LYS A 31 -6.16 -25.10 -2.98
C LYS A 31 -5.19 -23.92 -2.90
N ALA A 32 -4.66 -23.61 -1.71
CA ALA A 32 -3.74 -22.49 -1.52
C ALA A 32 -2.41 -22.67 -2.27
N ARG A 33 -1.96 -23.92 -2.44
CA ARG A 33 -0.74 -24.25 -3.19
C ARG A 33 -0.91 -24.03 -4.69
N TYR A 34 -2.09 -24.36 -5.22
CA TYR A 34 -2.43 -24.15 -6.62
C TYR A 34 -2.43 -22.66 -7.00
N TYR A 35 -3.08 -21.81 -6.20
CA TYR A 35 -3.06 -20.36 -6.42
C TYR A 35 -1.66 -19.76 -6.31
N SER A 36 -0.83 -20.26 -5.38
CA SER A 36 0.56 -19.81 -5.21
C SER A 36 1.44 -20.15 -6.42
N LEU A 37 1.25 -21.34 -7.00
CA LEU A 37 2.00 -21.78 -8.17
C LEU A 37 1.59 -21.03 -9.44
N ILE A 38 0.28 -20.77 -9.60
CA ILE A 38 -0.23 -19.92 -10.70
C ILE A 38 0.34 -18.50 -10.59
N ALA A 39 0.43 -17.93 -9.39
CA ALA A 39 0.97 -16.59 -9.20
C ALA A 39 2.46 -16.48 -9.57
N ILE A 40 3.26 -17.52 -9.27
CA ILE A 40 4.67 -17.57 -9.70
C ILE A 40 4.76 -17.73 -11.22
N ALA A 41 3.96 -18.62 -11.79
CA ALA A 41 3.95 -18.86 -13.23
C ALA A 41 3.52 -17.61 -14.01
N SER A 42 2.48 -16.90 -13.56
CA SER A 42 2.04 -15.66 -14.20
C SER A 42 3.13 -14.58 -14.13
N PHE A 43 3.82 -14.44 -12.99
CA PHE A 43 4.95 -13.52 -12.87
C PHE A 43 6.09 -13.82 -13.87
N LEU A 44 6.46 -15.10 -14.03
CA LEU A 44 7.49 -15.51 -15.00
C LEU A 44 7.04 -15.28 -16.45
N ILE A 45 5.77 -15.55 -16.77
CA ILE A 45 5.21 -15.28 -18.10
C ILE A 45 5.24 -13.78 -18.41
N PHE A 46 4.91 -12.93 -17.43
CA PHE A 46 5.00 -11.47 -17.58
C PHE A 46 6.42 -10.99 -17.87
N LEU A 47 7.43 -11.56 -17.20
CA LEU A 47 8.83 -11.24 -17.46
C LEU A 47 9.29 -11.73 -18.84
N ALA A 48 8.92 -12.95 -19.22
CA ALA A 48 9.31 -13.53 -20.52
C ALA A 48 8.72 -12.73 -21.70
N ILE A 49 7.44 -12.33 -21.61
CA ILE A 49 6.78 -11.54 -22.65
C ILE A 49 7.32 -10.10 -22.68
N GLY A 50 7.56 -9.51 -21.50
CA GLY A 50 8.15 -8.17 -21.40
C GLY A 50 9.55 -8.08 -22.01
N TYR A 51 10.39 -9.09 -21.82
CA TYR A 51 11.72 -9.17 -22.45
C TYR A 51 11.67 -9.55 -23.93
N GLY A 52 10.72 -10.40 -24.35
CA GLY A 52 10.67 -10.93 -25.71
C GLY A 52 10.00 -10.01 -26.74
N MET A 53 8.90 -9.35 -26.38
CA MET A 53 8.04 -8.61 -27.34
C MET A 53 8.05 -7.09 -27.13
N GLY A 54 8.77 -6.61 -26.12
CA GLY A 54 8.86 -5.21 -25.75
C GLY A 54 7.61 -4.68 -25.02
N LEU A 55 7.80 -3.60 -24.26
CA LEU A 55 6.79 -3.01 -23.37
C LEU A 55 5.56 -2.43 -24.10
N SER A 56 5.66 -2.22 -25.41
CA SER A 56 4.57 -1.69 -26.25
C SER A 56 3.85 -2.76 -27.08
N GLY A 57 4.24 -4.04 -26.94
CA GLY A 57 3.58 -5.14 -27.66
C GLY A 57 2.14 -5.31 -27.21
N THR A 58 1.21 -5.52 -28.15
CA THR A 58 -0.23 -5.68 -27.87
C THR A 58 -0.49 -6.77 -26.82
N GLN A 59 0.26 -7.88 -26.86
CA GLN A 59 0.12 -8.99 -25.91
C GLN A 59 0.49 -8.58 -24.47
N TYR A 60 1.54 -7.77 -24.30
CA TYR A 60 1.93 -7.25 -22.99
C TYR A 60 0.86 -6.30 -22.43
N VAL A 61 0.34 -5.40 -23.27
CA VAL A 61 -0.72 -4.45 -22.87
C VAL A 61 -2.01 -5.17 -22.49
N THR A 62 -2.44 -6.16 -23.26
CA THR A 62 -3.65 -6.94 -22.95
C THR A 62 -3.51 -7.68 -21.62
N MET A 63 -2.38 -8.35 -21.40
CA MET A 63 -2.13 -9.02 -20.12
C MET A 63 -2.12 -8.04 -18.96
N TYR A 64 -1.45 -6.89 -19.12
CA TYR A 64 -1.37 -5.84 -18.10
C TYR A 64 -2.77 -5.32 -17.73
N MET A 65 -3.60 -5.02 -18.73
CA MET A 65 -4.98 -4.55 -18.54
C MET A 65 -5.86 -5.56 -17.80
N GLN A 66 -5.68 -6.86 -18.06
CA GLN A 66 -6.55 -7.91 -17.48
C GLN A 66 -6.10 -8.40 -16.10
N THR A 67 -4.88 -8.11 -15.67
CA THR A 67 -4.34 -8.66 -14.42
C THR A 67 -3.90 -7.55 -13.47
N VAL A 68 -2.98 -6.70 -13.89
CA VAL A 68 -2.38 -5.68 -13.04
C VAL A 68 -3.41 -4.61 -12.69
N ILE A 69 -4.19 -4.14 -13.65
CA ILE A 69 -5.21 -3.11 -13.39
C ILE A 69 -6.26 -3.55 -12.38
N PRO A 70 -6.97 -4.69 -12.55
CA PRO A 70 -7.96 -5.11 -11.57
C PRO A 70 -7.33 -5.40 -10.20
N ALA A 71 -6.15 -6.02 -10.15
CA ALA A 71 -5.44 -6.25 -8.88
C ALA A 71 -5.13 -4.91 -8.18
N THR A 72 -4.64 -3.93 -8.92
CA THR A 72 -4.31 -2.61 -8.42
C THR A 72 -5.58 -1.90 -7.94
N ALA A 73 -6.65 -1.89 -8.73
CA ALA A 73 -7.95 -1.32 -8.35
C ALA A 73 -8.48 -1.93 -7.04
N THR A 74 -8.31 -3.23 -6.83
CA THR A 74 -8.68 -3.91 -5.59
C THR A 74 -7.86 -3.40 -4.40
N LEU A 75 -6.55 -3.18 -4.58
CA LEU A 75 -5.67 -2.61 -3.55
C LEU A 75 -6.05 -1.16 -3.22
N TRP A 76 -6.38 -0.34 -4.22
CA TRP A 76 -6.87 1.03 -4.00
C TRP A 76 -8.22 1.02 -3.27
N GLY A 77 -9.12 0.10 -3.60
CA GLY A 77 -10.39 -0.08 -2.89
C GLY A 77 -10.19 -0.48 -1.42
N LEU A 78 -9.28 -1.43 -1.16
CA LEU A 78 -8.92 -1.79 0.21
C LEU A 78 -8.29 -0.62 0.97
N ASN A 79 -7.39 0.14 0.32
CA ASN A 79 -6.78 1.32 0.92
C ASN A 79 -7.84 2.34 1.34
N LEU A 80 -8.83 2.60 0.49
CA LEU A 80 -9.96 3.46 0.79
C LEU A 80 -10.67 2.97 2.06
N ILE A 81 -11.05 1.70 2.13
CA ILE A 81 -11.76 1.13 3.29
C ILE A 81 -10.92 1.26 4.57
N PHE A 82 -9.64 0.88 4.54
CA PHE A 82 -8.76 0.95 5.71
C PHE A 82 -8.49 2.39 6.16
N SER A 83 -8.29 3.30 5.21
CA SER A 83 -8.12 4.73 5.49
C SER A 83 -9.37 5.30 6.13
N THR A 84 -10.56 5.03 5.58
CA THR A 84 -11.84 5.48 6.16
C THR A 84 -12.05 4.92 7.56
N MET A 85 -11.76 3.64 7.81
CA MET A 85 -11.84 3.05 9.15
C MET A 85 -10.83 3.69 10.12
N GLY A 86 -9.62 4.00 9.67
CA GLY A 86 -8.60 4.68 10.46
C GLY A 86 -9.02 6.10 10.84
N VAL A 87 -9.56 6.85 9.86
CA VAL A 87 -10.10 8.20 10.08
C VAL A 87 -11.28 8.17 11.04
N TYR A 88 -12.21 7.22 10.89
CA TYR A 88 -13.33 7.07 11.83
C TYR A 88 -12.87 6.86 13.27
N ARG A 89 -11.81 6.05 13.47
CA ARG A 89 -11.22 5.84 14.80
C ARG A 89 -10.49 7.08 15.33
N ALA A 90 -9.82 7.83 14.46
CA ALA A 90 -9.03 9.01 14.82
C ALA A 90 -9.90 10.26 15.07
N MET A 91 -11.01 10.43 14.36
CA MET A 91 -11.88 11.61 14.41
C MET A 91 -13.00 11.51 15.44
N ARG A 92 -12.90 10.60 16.42
CA ARG A 92 -13.93 10.49 17.45
C ARG A 92 -13.92 11.76 18.32
N ILE A 93 -14.96 12.59 18.15
CA ILE A 93 -15.15 13.85 18.88
C ILE A 93 -15.47 13.52 20.34
N THR A 94 -14.42 13.26 21.11
CA THR A 94 -14.52 13.00 22.55
C THR A 94 -14.04 14.19 23.37
N ARG A 95 -13.22 15.07 22.77
CA ARG A 95 -12.60 16.27 23.37
C ARG A 95 -12.44 17.38 22.32
N LEU A 96 -12.18 18.61 22.78
CA LEU A 96 -11.89 19.77 21.92
C LEU A 96 -10.76 19.50 20.91
N GLU A 97 -9.79 18.66 21.29
CA GLU A 97 -8.71 18.20 20.41
C GLU A 97 -9.23 17.44 19.19
N GLY A 98 -10.23 16.58 19.37
CA GLY A 98 -10.87 15.85 18.26
C GLY A 98 -11.63 16.77 17.31
N LEU A 99 -12.16 17.88 17.82
CA LEU A 99 -12.84 18.89 17.00
C LEU A 99 -11.83 19.69 16.16
N ALA A 100 -10.65 20.01 16.70
CA ALA A 100 -9.56 20.62 15.94
C ALA A 100 -9.05 19.70 14.82
N LEU A 101 -8.92 18.40 15.09
CA LEU A 101 -8.55 17.40 14.08
C LEU A 101 -9.62 17.25 12.99
N LEU A 102 -10.90 17.29 13.37
CA LEU A 102 -12.02 17.22 12.42
C LEU A 102 -12.03 18.43 11.48
N ILE A 103 -11.90 19.66 12.02
CA ILE A 103 -11.85 20.89 11.21
C ILE A 103 -10.66 20.85 10.28
N GLY A 104 -9.47 20.51 10.78
CA GLY A 104 -8.27 20.42 9.95
C GLY A 104 -8.40 19.41 8.82
N GLY A 105 -8.93 18.22 9.12
CA GLY A 105 -9.19 17.19 8.11
C GLY A 105 -10.24 17.61 7.08
N LEU A 106 -11.33 18.27 7.52
CA LEU A 106 -12.38 18.76 6.62
C LEU A 106 -11.87 19.86 5.69
N SER A 107 -11.08 20.80 6.20
CA SER A 107 -10.45 21.85 5.37
C SER A 107 -9.55 21.26 4.29
N TYR A 108 -8.81 20.19 4.60
CA TYR A 108 -8.01 19.49 3.61
C TYR A 108 -8.87 18.79 2.55
N PHE A 109 -9.92 18.08 2.96
CA PHE A 109 -10.85 17.44 2.01
C PHE A 109 -11.50 18.44 1.06
N LEU A 110 -11.90 19.61 1.57
CA LEU A 110 -12.49 20.67 0.76
C LEU A 110 -11.52 21.25 -0.27
N LYS A 111 -10.21 21.31 0.02
CA LYS A 111 -9.19 21.73 -0.95
C LYS A 111 -9.07 20.75 -2.12
N GLU A 112 -9.11 19.44 -1.86
CA GLU A 112 -8.97 18.41 -2.90
C GLU A 112 -10.17 18.36 -3.87
N MET A 113 -11.27 19.08 -3.58
CA MET A 113 -12.44 19.19 -4.45
C MET A 113 -12.31 20.40 -5.40
N PRO A 114 -12.15 20.22 -6.72
CA PRO A 114 -11.97 21.33 -7.67
C PRO A 114 -13.13 22.33 -7.67
N ILE A 115 -14.35 21.85 -7.45
CA ILE A 115 -15.57 22.66 -7.40
C ILE A 115 -15.53 23.65 -6.23
N VAL A 116 -15.03 23.24 -5.08
CA VAL A 116 -14.98 24.08 -3.88
C VAL A 116 -13.93 25.17 -4.04
N CYS A 117 -12.79 24.85 -4.64
CA CYS A 117 -11.75 25.82 -4.96
C CYS A 117 -12.23 26.88 -5.98
N ALA A 118 -13.10 26.51 -6.92
CA ALA A 118 -13.67 27.46 -7.88
C ALA A 118 -14.68 28.43 -7.24
N ILE A 119 -15.44 27.97 -6.25
CA ILE A 119 -16.47 28.78 -5.56
C ILE A 119 -15.86 29.62 -4.43
N PHE A 120 -14.89 29.08 -3.70
CA PHE A 120 -14.23 29.74 -2.57
C PHE A 120 -12.69 29.64 -2.70
N PRO A 121 -12.08 30.55 -3.48
CA PRO A 121 -10.63 30.58 -3.68
C PRO A 121 -9.77 30.60 -2.40
N PRO A 122 -10.17 31.23 -1.27
CA PRO A 122 -9.37 31.23 -0.06
C PRO A 122 -9.18 29.85 0.59
N MET A 123 -10.00 28.85 0.24
CA MET A 123 -9.88 27.49 0.80
C MET A 123 -8.52 26.85 0.43
N THR A 124 -7.98 27.20 -0.74
CA THR A 124 -6.70 26.69 -1.23
C THR A 124 -5.56 27.04 -0.27
N GLY A 125 -5.51 28.30 0.21
CA GLY A 125 -4.47 28.77 1.14
C GLY A 125 -4.53 28.11 2.52
N VAL A 126 -5.74 27.87 3.04
CA VAL A 126 -5.92 27.15 4.32
C VAL A 126 -5.49 25.69 4.19
N GLY A 127 -5.87 25.04 3.09
CA GLY A 127 -5.47 23.65 2.85
C GLY A 127 -3.97 23.48 2.54
N ASP A 128 -3.33 24.45 1.88
CA ASP A 128 -1.87 24.47 1.68
C ASP A 128 -1.12 24.66 2.99
N TRP A 129 -1.60 25.55 3.86
CA TRP A 129 -1.05 25.71 5.20
C TRP A 129 -1.14 24.40 5.99
N PHE A 130 -2.29 23.72 5.97
CA PHE A 130 -2.48 22.44 6.66
C PHE A 130 -1.54 21.36 6.11
N LEU A 131 -1.39 21.25 4.79
CA LEU A 131 -0.52 20.27 4.17
C LEU A 131 0.96 20.52 4.53
N LYS A 132 1.39 21.79 4.53
CA LYS A 132 2.77 22.17 4.86
C LYS A 132 3.12 21.94 6.32
N TYR A 133 2.27 22.38 7.25
CA TYR A 133 2.60 22.39 8.67
C TYR A 133 2.14 21.16 9.45
N VAL A 134 1.07 20.49 9.04
CA VAL A 134 0.52 19.33 9.76
C VAL A 134 0.86 18.04 9.02
N MET A 135 0.51 17.95 7.74
CA MET A 135 0.59 16.69 7.00
C MET A 135 2.03 16.30 6.64
N THR A 136 2.85 17.26 6.19
CA THR A 136 4.25 17.02 5.81
C THR A 136 5.11 16.46 6.96
N PRO A 137 5.13 17.05 8.17
CA PRO A 137 5.88 16.47 9.28
C PRO A 137 5.27 15.15 9.77
N ALA A 138 3.94 15.02 9.81
CA ALA A 138 3.29 13.77 10.20
C ALA A 138 3.67 12.60 9.27
N ALA A 139 3.70 12.83 7.95
CA ALA A 139 4.13 11.83 6.98
C ALA A 139 5.58 11.41 7.19
N ARG A 140 6.48 12.35 7.51
CA ARG A 140 7.89 12.04 7.80
C ARG A 140 8.03 11.22 9.09
N VAL A 141 7.31 11.59 10.15
CA VAL A 141 7.29 10.84 11.40
C VAL A 141 6.74 9.42 11.19
N ALA A 142 5.71 9.26 10.37
CA ALA A 142 5.16 7.94 10.06
C ALA A 142 6.21 7.05 9.36
N VAL A 143 6.97 7.58 8.39
CA VAL A 143 8.04 6.84 7.71
C VAL A 143 9.17 6.47 8.67
N LEU A 144 9.60 7.41 9.52
CA LEU A 144 10.61 7.14 10.54
C LEU A 144 10.14 6.07 11.54
N THR A 145 8.88 6.14 11.96
CA THR A 145 8.29 5.16 12.87
C THR A 145 8.21 3.78 12.22
N ALA A 146 7.83 3.70 10.94
CA ALA A 146 7.83 2.46 10.19
C ALA A 146 9.25 1.86 10.06
N ALA A 147 10.27 2.69 9.85
CA ALA A 147 11.66 2.26 9.83
C ALA A 147 12.13 1.75 11.20
N MET A 148 11.74 2.41 12.29
CA MET A 148 12.07 1.93 13.65
C MET A 148 11.37 0.61 13.97
N ILE A 149 10.09 0.46 13.59
CA ILE A 149 9.34 -0.78 13.78
C ILE A 149 9.98 -1.93 12.98
N SER A 150 10.45 -1.68 11.75
CA SER A 150 11.09 -2.73 10.95
C SER A 150 12.40 -3.21 11.57
N ILE A 151 13.17 -2.33 12.22
CA ILE A 151 14.36 -2.71 13.00
C ILE A 151 13.96 -3.58 14.20
N VAL A 152 12.92 -3.18 14.94
CA VAL A 152 12.41 -3.96 16.08
C VAL A 152 11.95 -5.35 15.65
N VAL A 153 11.22 -5.46 14.53
CA VAL A 153 10.80 -6.74 13.96
C VAL A 153 12.02 -7.57 13.56
N CYS A 154 13.00 -6.97 12.87
CA CYS A 154 14.24 -7.65 12.48
C CYS A 154 14.96 -8.26 13.70
N ILE A 155 15.12 -7.49 14.79
CA ILE A 155 15.72 -7.97 16.04
C ILE A 155 14.91 -9.14 16.64
N ARG A 156 13.58 -9.03 16.65
CA ARG A 156 12.70 -10.11 17.16
C ARG A 156 12.80 -11.38 16.31
N THR A 157 12.95 -11.24 14.99
CA THR A 157 13.16 -12.36 14.08
C THR A 157 14.51 -13.04 14.34
N ILE A 158 15.59 -12.28 14.57
CA ILE A 158 16.92 -12.83 14.91
C ILE A 158 16.88 -13.59 16.24
N ILE A 159 16.17 -13.06 17.24
CA ILE A 159 16.02 -13.69 18.56
C ILE A 159 14.99 -14.86 18.52
N GLN A 160 14.42 -15.18 17.35
CA GLN A 160 13.39 -16.22 17.14
C GLN A 160 12.16 -16.06 18.07
N LYS A 161 11.91 -14.85 18.58
CA LYS A 161 10.75 -14.55 19.44
C LYS A 161 9.48 -14.34 18.65
N GLU A 162 9.58 -14.18 17.33
CA GLU A 162 8.41 -14.23 16.46
C GLU A 162 8.02 -15.68 16.24
N LYS A 163 6.97 -16.11 16.96
CA LYS A 163 6.20 -17.29 16.60
C LYS A 163 5.58 -17.01 15.23
N THR A 164 6.35 -17.29 14.21
CA THR A 164 5.83 -17.45 12.86
C THR A 164 4.67 -18.44 12.98
N ALA A 165 3.45 -18.02 12.62
CA ALA A 165 2.24 -18.86 12.63
C ALA A 165 2.29 -19.97 11.55
N ILE A 166 3.49 -20.45 11.27
CA ILE A 166 3.81 -21.50 10.32
C ILE A 166 4.71 -22.50 11.08
N THR A 167 4.15 -23.06 12.15
CA THR A 167 4.47 -24.40 12.65
C THR A 167 3.18 -24.97 13.21
#